data_AF-A0A9J6D5R6-F1
#
_entry.id   AF-A0A9J6D5R6-F1
#
_cell.length_a   1.000
_cell.length_b   1.000
_cell.length_c   1.000
_cell.angle_alpha   90.00
_cell.angle_beta   90.00
_cell.angle_gamma   90.00
#
_symmetry.space_group_name_H-M   'P 1'
#
loop_
_entity.id
_entity.type
_entity.pdbx_description
1 polymer ?
#
loop_
_entity_poly.entity_id
_entity_poly.type
_entity_poly.pdbx_seq_one_letter_code
_entity_poly.pdbx_strand_id
1 'polypeptide(L)'
;MGVRRIKDMTTINLLFDGLKVSNYVRCGMLLLRCTLYKRQIDTCRNCSRVGHRQDVCPTPSEKVCEHCGIKPTGPDHECITPECALCGQAHNTGDRTCPNRYQVPYVVRRRRRRRRWRKHNQQTQGDSPTPQPTPKQPSPSPPTKDLPTNTKNPTATPTWADRVTGKG
;
A
#
# COMPACT_ATOMS: atom_id res chain seq x y z
N MET A 1 20.50 -8.75 -5.92
CA MET A 1 20.99 -7.53 -5.22
C MET A 1 21.52 -6.52 -6.25
N GLY A 2 20.79 -5.45 -6.54
CA GLY A 2 21.24 -4.38 -7.44
C GLY A 2 21.57 -3.11 -6.64
N VAL A 3 22.66 -2.43 -6.99
CA VAL A 3 23.07 -1.16 -6.38
C VAL A 3 22.95 -0.06 -7.44
N ARG A 4 22.26 1.03 -7.12
CA ARG A 4 22.19 2.22 -7.98
C ARG A 4 22.59 3.45 -7.17
N ARG A 5 23.58 4.20 -7.68
CA ARG A 5 24.01 5.48 -7.11
C ARG A 5 23.11 6.59 -7.67
N ILE A 6 22.58 7.45 -6.80
CA ILE A 6 21.76 8.60 -7.23
C ILE A 6 22.66 9.82 -7.32
N LYS A 7 23.06 10.21 -8.54
CA LYS A 7 23.85 11.43 -8.82
C LYS A 7 25.07 11.54 -7.88
N ASP A 8 25.70 12.70 -7.79
CA ASP A 8 26.95 12.92 -7.03
C ASP A 8 26.77 12.91 -5.50
N MET A 9 25.77 12.18 -4.97
CA MET A 9 25.47 12.10 -3.55
C MET A 9 26.11 10.87 -2.89
N THR A 10 26.39 11.01 -1.60
CA THR A 10 26.83 9.97 -0.66
C THR A 10 25.73 8.96 -0.30
N THR A 11 24.54 9.06 -0.91
CA THR A 11 23.39 8.19 -0.63
C THR A 11 23.29 7.07 -1.65
N ILE A 12 23.21 5.82 -1.18
CA ILE A 12 23.11 4.62 -2.01
C ILE A 12 21.74 3.97 -1.81
N ASN A 13 21.05 3.61 -2.90
CA ASN A 13 19.83 2.82 -2.84
C ASN A 13 20.13 1.33 -2.92
N LEU A 14 19.71 0.59 -1.90
CA LEU A 14 19.82 -0.86 -1.83
C LEU A 14 18.45 -1.51 -2.09
N LEU A 15 18.43 -2.44 -3.03
CA LEU A 15 17.24 -3.22 -3.37
C LEU A 15 17.31 -4.58 -2.65
N PHE A 16 16.29 -4.87 -1.86
CA PHE A 16 16.11 -6.15 -1.18
C PHE A 16 15.00 -6.94 -1.88
N ASP A 17 15.23 -8.22 -2.16
CA ASP A 17 14.21 -9.09 -2.77
C ASP A 17 13.07 -9.42 -1.78
N GLY A 18 13.27 -9.15 -0.49
CA GLY A 18 12.31 -9.37 0.57
C GLY A 18 11.57 -8.11 1.05
N LEU A 19 10.44 -8.32 1.73
CA LEU A 19 9.62 -7.26 2.34
C LEU A 19 10.15 -6.78 3.70
N LYS A 20 11.15 -7.47 4.24
CA LYS A 20 11.82 -7.15 5.49
C LYS A 20 13.16 -6.51 5.15
N VAL A 21 13.22 -5.19 5.34
CA VAL A 21 14.46 -4.42 5.21
C VAL A 21 15.24 -4.55 6.51
N SER A 22 16.51 -4.91 6.44
CA SER A 22 17.41 -4.93 7.59
C SER A 22 17.62 -3.51 8.11
N ASN A 23 17.79 -3.33 9.43
CA ASN A 23 18.12 -2.03 10.01
C ASN A 23 19.56 -1.60 9.72
N TYR A 24 20.43 -2.57 9.44
CA TYR A 24 21.84 -2.37 9.14
C TYR A 24 22.31 -3.30 8.02
N VAL A 25 23.25 -2.84 7.21
CA VAL A 25 23.97 -3.64 6.22
C VAL A 25 25.47 -3.52 6.47
N ARG A 26 26.18 -4.64 6.34
CA ARG A 26 27.64 -4.66 6.40
C ARG A 26 28.19 -4.39 5.01
N CYS A 27 29.06 -3.38 4.89
CA CYS A 27 29.80 -3.06 3.68
C CYS A 27 31.30 -3.09 4.02
N GLY A 28 31.98 -4.19 3.68
CA GLY A 28 33.34 -4.45 4.12
C GLY A 28 33.45 -4.50 5.66
N MET A 29 34.20 -3.56 6.22
CA MET A 29 34.38 -3.39 7.68
C MET A 29 33.36 -2.46 8.33
N LEU A 30 32.51 -1.78 7.54
CA LEU A 30 31.54 -0.81 8.05
C LEU A 30 30.16 -1.44 8.25
N LEU A 31 29.49 -1.05 9.34
CA LEU A 31 28.08 -1.35 9.58
C LEU A 31 27.25 -0.08 9.34
N LEU A 32 26.51 -0.05 8.23
CA LEU A 32 25.76 1.14 7.80
C LEU A 32 24.29 0.99 8.17
N ARG A 33 23.71 2.04 8.77
CA ARG A 33 22.28 2.09 9.08
C ARG A 33 21.44 2.24 7.81
N CYS A 34 20.48 1.36 7.64
CA CYS A 34 19.50 1.46 6.56
C CYS A 34 18.26 2.22 7.01
N THR A 35 17.78 3.10 6.14
CA THR A 35 16.47 3.71 6.28
C THR A 35 15.65 3.40 5.04
N LEU A 36 14.32 3.35 5.18
CA LEU A 36 13.46 3.14 4.03
C LEU A 36 13.58 4.34 3.08
N TYR A 37 13.82 4.05 1.81
CA TYR A 37 13.82 5.06 0.77
C TYR A 37 12.47 5.80 0.75
N LYS A 38 12.55 7.15 0.81
CA LYS A 38 11.40 8.05 0.74
C LYS A 38 11.40 8.70 -0.64
N ARG A 39 10.57 8.19 -1.55
CA ARG A 39 10.38 8.81 -2.87
C ARG A 39 9.59 10.11 -2.72
N GLN A 40 10.12 11.21 -3.23
CA GLN A 40 9.36 12.46 -3.32
C GLN A 40 8.22 12.31 -4.34
N ILE A 41 7.06 12.91 -4.05
CA ILE A 41 5.97 12.99 -5.01
C ILE A 41 6.37 13.95 -6.13
N ASP A 42 6.35 13.45 -7.36
CA ASP A 42 6.65 14.24 -8.55
C ASP A 42 5.62 15.37 -8.67
N THR A 43 6.11 16.61 -8.75
CA THR A 43 5.31 17.81 -8.97
C THR A 43 5.84 18.46 -10.24
N CYS A 44 4.95 18.70 -11.20
CA CYS A 44 5.32 19.32 -12.45
C CYS A 44 5.50 20.82 -12.27
N ARG A 45 6.65 21.37 -12.65
CA ARG A 45 6.91 22.81 -12.60
C ARG A 45 6.24 23.60 -13.73
N ASN A 46 5.69 22.92 -14.74
CA ASN A 46 5.00 23.59 -15.84
C ASN A 46 3.52 23.81 -15.54
N CYS A 47 2.79 22.74 -15.21
CA CYS A 47 1.35 22.78 -14.98
C CYS A 47 0.96 22.73 -13.49
N SER A 48 1.94 22.74 -12.57
CA SER A 48 1.76 22.69 -11.10
C SER A 48 0.96 21.48 -10.57
N ARG A 49 0.68 20.46 -11.41
CA ARG A 49 -0.01 19.23 -11.02
C ARG A 49 0.95 18.20 -10.44
N VAL A 50 0.42 17.34 -9.56
CA VAL A 50 1.15 16.23 -8.95
C VAL A 50 1.04 14.96 -9.81
N GLY A 51 2.06 14.10 -9.75
CA GLY A 51 2.07 12.79 -10.39
C GLY A 51 2.97 12.65 -11.61
N HIS A 52 3.54 13.73 -12.13
CA HIS A 52 4.48 13.70 -13.25
C HIS A 52 5.57 14.76 -13.12
N ARG A 53 6.66 14.58 -13.88
CA ARG A 53 7.79 15.52 -13.95
C ARG A 53 7.62 16.43 -15.16
N GLN A 54 8.32 17.56 -15.17
CA GLN A 54 8.22 18.59 -16.22
C GLN A 54 8.56 18.06 -17.62
N ASP A 55 9.53 17.16 -17.72
CA ASP A 55 9.98 16.50 -18.96
C ASP A 55 8.94 15.56 -19.58
N VAL A 56 7.97 15.10 -18.79
CA VAL A 56 6.88 14.20 -19.23
C VAL A 56 5.52 14.83 -19.04
N CYS A 57 5.46 16.16 -19.06
CA CYS A 57 4.21 16.91 -18.88
C CYS A 57 3.26 16.68 -20.06
N PRO A 58 1.99 16.31 -19.81
CA PRO A 58 1.01 16.15 -20.88
C PRO A 58 0.61 17.49 -21.51
N THR A 59 0.79 18.61 -20.79
CA THR A 59 0.46 19.96 -21.25
C THR A 59 1.66 20.90 -21.13
N PRO A 60 2.69 20.74 -21.97
CA PRO A 60 3.92 21.55 -21.89
C PRO A 60 3.71 23.02 -22.29
N SER A 61 2.71 23.31 -23.12
CA SER A 61 2.38 24.67 -23.57
C SER A 61 1.61 25.50 -22.54
N GLU A 62 0.94 24.85 -21.59
CA GLU A 62 0.12 25.50 -20.57
C GLU A 62 0.93 25.76 -19.30
N LYS A 63 1.83 26.74 -19.37
CA LYS A 63 2.58 27.16 -18.19
C LYS A 63 1.65 27.91 -17.22
N VAL A 64 1.65 27.47 -15.96
CA VAL A 64 0.97 28.15 -14.86
C VAL A 64 1.99 28.65 -13.85
N CYS A 65 1.58 29.54 -12.95
CA CYS A 65 2.42 29.97 -11.85
C CYS A 65 2.71 28.78 -10.90
N GLU A 66 3.97 28.63 -10.50
CA GLU A 66 4.41 27.61 -9.54
C GLU A 66 3.88 27.86 -8.11
N HIS A 67 3.51 29.11 -7.80
CA HIS A 67 3.03 29.53 -6.48
C HIS A 67 1.51 29.40 -6.38
N CYS A 68 0.76 30.11 -7.23
CA CYS A 68 -0.71 30.12 -7.14
C CYS A 68 -1.41 29.12 -8.06
N GLY A 69 -0.70 28.46 -9.00
CA GLY A 69 -1.30 27.48 -9.91
C GLY A 69 -2.21 28.07 -11.00
N ILE A 70 -2.32 29.40 -11.08
CA ILE A 70 -3.14 30.11 -12.07
C ILE A 70 -2.30 30.41 -13.31
N LYS A 71 -2.93 30.38 -14.49
CA LYS A 71 -2.28 30.79 -15.75
C LYS A 71 -2.01 32.30 -15.70
N PRO A 72 -0.75 32.74 -15.83
CA PRO A 72 -0.43 34.16 -15.80
C PRO A 72 -1.11 34.87 -16.98
N THR A 73 -1.86 35.94 -16.69
CA THR A 73 -2.54 36.77 -17.70
C THR A 73 -1.65 37.87 -18.27
N GLY A 74 -0.44 38.05 -17.71
CA GLY A 74 0.55 39.05 -18.12
C GLY A 74 1.88 38.89 -17.38
N PRO A 75 2.87 39.76 -17.62
CA PRO A 75 4.17 39.74 -16.95
C PRO A 75 4.08 40.10 -15.46
N ASP A 76 3.10 40.93 -15.09
CA ASP A 76 2.88 41.39 -13.72
C ASP A 76 1.72 40.61 -13.10
N HIS A 77 1.98 39.34 -12.82
CA HIS A 77 1.00 38.47 -12.18
C HIS A 77 1.14 38.59 -10.66
N GLU A 78 0.09 39.06 -10.00
CA GLU A 78 0.02 39.03 -8.54
C GLU A 78 -0.26 37.60 -8.06
N CYS A 79 0.62 37.07 -7.21
CA CYS A 79 0.43 35.76 -6.59
C CYS A 79 -0.59 35.87 -5.46
N ILE A 80 -1.72 35.19 -5.59
CA ILE A 80 -2.55 34.85 -4.43
C ILE A 80 -1.78 33.88 -3.53
N THR A 81 -2.07 33.89 -2.22
CA THR A 81 -1.50 32.96 -1.23
C THR A 81 -1.50 31.52 -1.76
N PRO A 82 -0.35 30.83 -1.81
CA PRO A 82 -0.24 29.51 -2.40
C PRO A 82 -0.95 28.46 -1.52
N GLU A 83 -1.72 27.57 -2.14
CA GLU A 83 -2.27 26.38 -1.48
C GLU A 83 -1.60 25.11 -2.03
N CYS A 84 -1.04 24.30 -1.12
CA CYS A 84 -0.34 23.09 -1.52
C CYS A 84 -1.31 21.98 -1.98
N ALA A 85 -1.19 21.51 -3.22
CA ALA A 85 -2.02 20.41 -3.73
C ALA A 85 -1.80 19.05 -3.01
N LEU A 86 -0.75 18.90 -2.20
CA LEU A 86 -0.44 17.67 -1.45
C LEU A 86 -1.04 17.64 -0.03
N CYS A 87 -1.24 18.80 0.60
CA CYS A 87 -1.67 18.87 2.00
C CYS A 87 -2.64 20.02 2.32
N GLY A 88 -2.99 20.88 1.35
CA GLY A 88 -3.91 22.01 1.52
C GLY A 88 -3.39 23.10 2.46
N GLN A 89 -2.08 23.20 2.70
CA GLN A 89 -1.49 24.20 3.59
C GLN A 89 -0.89 25.36 2.80
N ALA A 90 -0.69 26.51 3.47
CA ALA A 90 -0.17 27.74 2.88
C ALA A 90 1.33 27.67 2.56
N HIS A 91 1.68 26.95 1.48
CA HIS A 91 3.02 26.89 0.91
C HIS A 91 2.97 26.32 -0.51
N ASN A 92 4.05 26.49 -1.27
CA ASN A 92 4.15 25.96 -2.64
C ASN A 92 4.05 24.43 -2.68
N THR A 93 3.49 23.89 -3.76
CA THR A 93 3.39 22.44 -3.97
C THR A 93 4.79 21.83 -4.14
N GLY A 94 5.09 20.81 -3.33
CA GLY A 94 6.40 20.15 -3.34
C GLY A 94 7.49 20.83 -2.51
N ASP A 95 7.15 21.88 -1.76
CA ASP A 95 8.06 22.55 -0.82
C ASP A 95 8.56 21.58 0.27
N ARG A 96 9.76 21.83 0.79
CA ARG A 96 10.44 21.02 1.80
C ARG A 96 9.68 20.97 3.13
N THR A 97 8.91 22.01 3.41
CA THR A 97 8.05 22.16 4.59
C THR A 97 6.81 21.26 4.54
N CYS A 98 6.44 20.76 3.34
CA CYS A 98 5.24 19.95 3.16
C CYS A 98 5.34 18.60 3.88
N PRO A 99 4.43 18.29 4.82
CA PRO A 99 4.42 17.00 5.53
C PRO A 99 4.13 15.81 4.59
N ASN A 100 3.43 16.07 3.48
CA ASN A 100 3.02 15.08 2.49
C ASN A 100 3.92 15.03 1.25
N ARG A 101 5.12 15.65 1.28
CA ARG A 101 6.06 15.66 0.14
C ARG A 101 6.51 14.28 -0.32
N TYR A 102 6.55 13.31 0.59
CA TYR A 102 7.08 11.97 0.32
C TYR A 102 5.98 10.92 0.26
N GLN A 103 6.08 10.02 -0.71
CA GLN A 103 5.23 8.85 -0.79
C GLN A 103 5.47 7.92 0.39
N VAL A 104 4.38 7.37 0.94
CA VAL A 104 4.46 6.33 1.97
C VAL A 104 4.99 5.04 1.33
N PRO A 105 6.12 4.48 1.80
CA PRO A 105 6.70 3.27 1.22
C PRO A 105 5.73 2.08 1.27
N TYR A 106 5.78 1.21 0.25
CA TYR A 106 4.88 0.05 0.13
C TYR A 106 4.86 -0.83 1.39
N VAL A 107 6.04 -1.12 1.96
CA VAL A 107 6.17 -1.92 3.19
C VAL A 107 5.43 -1.29 4.38
N VAL A 108 5.39 0.04 4.47
CA VAL A 108 4.65 0.77 5.51
C VAL A 108 3.15 0.69 5.24
N ARG A 109 2.71 0.96 4.01
CA ARG A 109 1.30 0.82 3.60
C ARG A 109 0.75 -0.58 3.90
N ARG A 110 1.49 -1.64 3.55
CA ARG A 110 1.11 -3.03 3.81
C ARG A 110 1.01 -3.33 5.30
N ARG A 111 1.98 -2.89 6.11
CA ARG A 111 1.93 -3.05 7.58
C ARG A 111 0.70 -2.36 8.17
N ARG A 112 0.38 -1.14 7.73
CA ARG A 112 -0.83 -0.41 8.16
C ARG A 112 -2.10 -1.16 7.79
N ARG A 113 -2.21 -1.67 6.55
CA ARG A 113 -3.35 -2.49 6.10
C ARG A 113 -3.53 -3.73 6.98
N ARG A 114 -2.46 -4.49 7.24
CA ARG A 114 -2.51 -5.69 8.09
C ARG A 114 -2.95 -5.38 9.52
N ARG A 115 -2.49 -4.26 10.10
CA ARG A 115 -2.92 -3.81 11.44
C ARG A 115 -4.41 -3.46 11.47
N ARG A 116 -4.92 -2.74 10.46
CA ARG A 116 -6.35 -2.41 10.35
C ARG A 116 -7.21 -3.67 10.21
N TRP A 117 -6.80 -4.61 9.36
CA TRP A 117 -7.51 -5.88 9.18
C TRP A 117 -7.58 -6.70 10.48
N ARG A 118 -6.48 -6.79 11.23
CA ARG A 118 -6.47 -7.46 12.55
C ARG A 118 -7.44 -6.82 13.55
N LYS A 119 -7.48 -5.49 13.62
CA LYS A 119 -8.42 -4.77 14.49
C LYS A 119 -9.87 -5.04 14.10
N HIS A 120 -10.18 -4.94 12.80
CA HIS A 120 -11.52 -5.24 12.29
C HIS A 120 -11.94 -6.68 12.62
N ASN A 121 -11.05 -7.66 12.38
CA ASN A 121 -11.36 -9.07 12.62
C ASN A 121 -11.51 -9.42 14.12
N GLN A 122 -10.83 -8.70 15.01
CA GLN A 122 -11.02 -8.83 16.47
C GLN A 122 -12.35 -8.23 16.92
N GLN A 123 -12.76 -7.10 16.34
CA GLN A 123 -14.05 -6.48 16.63
C GLN A 123 -15.21 -7.41 16.21
N THR A 124 -15.16 -7.98 15.01
CA THR A 124 -16.21 -8.88 14.49
C THR A 124 -16.29 -10.23 15.20
N GLN A 125 -15.24 -10.65 15.92
CA GLN A 125 -15.27 -11.87 16.74
C GLN A 125 -15.71 -11.60 18.20
N GLY A 126 -15.78 -10.33 18.62
CA GLY A 126 -16.35 -9.92 19.91
C GLY A 126 -17.87 -9.77 19.91
N ASP A 127 -18.49 -9.63 18.73
CA ASP A 127 -19.94 -9.51 18.53
C ASP A 127 -20.56 -10.83 18.02
N SER A 128 -20.09 -11.99 18.50
CA SER A 128 -20.82 -13.24 18.26
C SER A 128 -22.03 -13.29 19.21
N PRO A 129 -23.27 -13.47 18.71
CA PRO A 129 -24.41 -13.70 19.58
C PRO A 129 -24.14 -14.96 20.40
N THR A 130 -24.33 -14.87 21.71
CA THR A 130 -24.28 -15.97 22.66
C THR A 130 -24.90 -17.23 22.04
N PRO A 131 -24.21 -18.39 22.02
CA PRO A 131 -24.85 -19.63 21.61
C PRO A 131 -26.05 -19.85 22.53
N GLN A 132 -27.26 -19.81 21.97
CA GLN A 132 -28.47 -20.15 22.71
C GLN A 132 -28.31 -21.57 23.27
N PRO A 133 -28.65 -21.80 24.55
CA PRO A 133 -28.60 -23.14 25.11
C PRO A 133 -29.59 -24.02 24.34
N THR A 134 -29.09 -25.00 23.60
CA THR A 134 -29.90 -26.06 23.00
C THR A 134 -30.66 -26.79 24.11
N PRO A 135 -31.98 -27.06 23.95
CA PRO A 135 -32.74 -27.84 24.92
C PRO A 135 -32.09 -29.22 25.09
N LYS A 136 -31.82 -29.60 26.34
CA LYS A 136 -31.30 -30.94 26.67
C LYS A 136 -32.31 -32.00 26.21
N GLN A 137 -31.95 -32.79 25.20
CA GLN A 137 -32.65 -34.04 24.92
C GLN A 137 -32.45 -35.01 26.09
N PRO A 138 -33.50 -35.66 26.62
CA PRO A 138 -33.34 -36.71 27.61
C PRO A 138 -32.67 -37.93 26.97
N SER A 139 -31.61 -38.38 27.62
CA SER A 139 -30.77 -39.54 27.30
C SER A 139 -31.53 -40.86 27.39
N PRO A 140 -31.42 -41.77 26.41
CA PRO A 140 -31.83 -43.17 26.59
C PRO A 140 -30.70 -44.01 27.23
N SER A 141 -31.13 -44.96 28.06
CA SER A 141 -30.41 -45.87 28.96
C SER A 141 -29.45 -46.87 28.26
N PRO A 142 -28.59 -47.60 29.02
CA PRO A 142 -27.31 -48.12 28.54
C PRO A 142 -27.37 -49.61 28.09
N PRO A 143 -26.24 -50.30 27.80
CA PRO A 143 -25.91 -50.79 26.47
C PRO A 143 -26.06 -52.31 26.34
N THR A 144 -26.30 -52.81 25.13
CA THR A 144 -26.07 -54.23 24.81
C THR A 144 -25.09 -54.36 23.65
N LYS A 145 -24.28 -55.41 23.77
CA LYS A 145 -23.06 -55.74 23.05
C LYS A 145 -23.40 -56.16 21.61
N ASP A 146 -22.48 -55.90 20.67
CA ASP A 146 -21.87 -56.91 19.78
C ASP A 146 -21.24 -56.28 18.51
N LEU A 147 -20.03 -56.77 18.22
CA LEU A 147 -19.21 -56.88 16.98
C LEU A 147 -19.40 -55.98 15.71
N PRO A 148 -18.34 -55.87 14.87
CA PRO A 148 -18.11 -54.73 13.99
C PRO A 148 -18.61 -54.95 12.57
N THR A 149 -18.85 -53.86 11.84
CA THR A 149 -18.81 -53.91 10.37
C THR A 149 -18.39 -52.58 9.75
N ASN A 150 -17.18 -52.60 9.19
CA ASN A 150 -16.69 -51.92 7.99
C ASN A 150 -17.78 -51.26 7.11
N THR A 151 -17.57 -50.02 6.64
CA THR A 151 -17.76 -49.62 5.22
C THR A 151 -17.32 -48.17 4.95
N LYS A 152 -16.18 -48.06 4.24
CA LYS A 152 -15.88 -47.21 3.07
C LYS A 152 -16.15 -45.68 3.08
N ASN A 153 -15.04 -44.94 3.05
CA ASN A 153 -14.83 -43.67 2.32
C ASN A 153 -15.15 -43.84 0.80
N PRO A 154 -15.40 -42.80 -0.03
CA PRO A 154 -14.42 -41.72 -0.25
C PRO A 154 -14.90 -40.31 -0.70
N THR A 155 -13.98 -39.37 -0.45
CA THR A 155 -13.48 -38.27 -1.30
C THR A 155 -14.15 -38.00 -2.66
N ALA A 156 -14.54 -36.74 -2.89
CA ALA A 156 -14.57 -36.16 -4.23
C ALA A 156 -14.33 -34.63 -4.20
N THR A 157 -13.21 -34.21 -4.78
CA THR A 157 -12.92 -32.85 -5.28
C THR A 157 -13.49 -32.67 -6.69
N PRO A 158 -13.98 -31.48 -7.09
CA PRO A 158 -14.12 -31.15 -8.51
C PRO A 158 -13.00 -30.21 -8.98
N THR A 159 -12.27 -30.68 -9.99
CA THR A 159 -11.35 -29.93 -10.83
C THR A 159 -12.10 -29.10 -11.87
N TRP A 160 -11.65 -27.86 -12.07
CA TRP A 160 -12.12 -26.92 -13.08
C TRP A 160 -11.32 -27.14 -14.38
N ALA A 161 -11.98 -27.65 -15.42
CA ALA A 161 -11.52 -27.59 -16.80
C ALA A 161 -12.75 -27.69 -17.71
N ASP A 162 -12.62 -27.09 -18.88
CA ASP A 162 -13.54 -27.12 -20.03
C ASP A 162 -14.61 -26.02 -20.11
N ARG A 163 -14.26 -24.96 -20.86
CA ARG A 163 -14.95 -24.63 -22.12
C ARG A 163 -14.22 -23.51 -22.88
N VAL A 164 -13.42 -23.91 -23.86
CA VAL A 164 -13.05 -23.10 -25.02
C VAL A 164 -13.63 -23.76 -26.26
N THR A 165 -14.68 -23.15 -26.80
CA THR A 165 -15.26 -23.30 -28.15
C THR A 165 -16.16 -22.06 -28.30
N GLY A 166 -16.09 -21.17 -29.28
CA GLY A 166 -15.71 -21.31 -30.68
C GLY A 166 -16.93 -20.90 -31.53
N LYS A 167 -16.80 -19.77 -32.25
CA LYS A 167 -17.60 -19.28 -33.40
C LYS A 167 -19.01 -18.68 -33.17
N GLY A 168 -19.21 -17.59 -33.92
CA GLY A 168 -20.42 -16.81 -34.16
C GLY A 168 -20.00 -15.57 -34.94
#